data_AF-A0A367PVT7-F1
#
_entry.id   AF-A0A367PVT7-F1
#
_cell.length_a   1.000
_cell.length_b   1.000
_cell.length_c   1.000
_cell.angle_alpha   90.00
_cell.angle_beta   90.00
_cell.angle_gamma   90.00
#
_symmetry.space_group_name_H-M   'P 1'
#
loop_
_entity.id
_entity.type
_entity.pdbx_description
1 polymer ?
#
loop_
_entity_poly.entity_id
_entity_poly.type
_entity_poly.pdbx_seq_one_letter_code
_entity_poly.pdbx_strand_id
1 'polypeptide(L)'
;MVNKRGKAANLIPYLPKWQNLPTKSIRVPEVFVQKVLQYARQLDAQKPDKRIEIRQDHNAVVVIGPYDPRGSFQIKARSIEGWRFHRESESWWYPLEKIEEVVAVFPECVLDENAKAAIALIKAKKALRWQLDDLN
;
A
#
# COMPACT_ATOMS: atom_id res chain seq x y z
N MET A 1 -5.81 -35.61 41.92
CA MET A 1 -6.74 -34.61 41.36
C MET A 1 -6.18 -34.14 40.03
N VAL A 2 -6.81 -34.49 38.90
CA VAL A 2 -6.35 -34.12 37.55
C VAL A 2 -7.47 -33.33 36.88
N ASN A 3 -7.25 -32.04 36.66
CA ASN A 3 -8.24 -31.15 36.04
C ASN A 3 -8.37 -31.51 34.56
N LYS A 4 -9.38 -32.32 34.21
CA LYS A 4 -9.66 -32.77 32.84
C LYS A 4 -10.62 -31.79 32.16
N ARG A 5 -10.13 -31.14 31.10
CA ARG A 5 -10.86 -30.38 30.05
C ARG A 5 -11.14 -28.90 30.36
N GLY A 6 -10.14 -28.04 30.13
CA GLY A 6 -10.43 -26.66 29.74
C GLY A 6 -11.23 -26.67 28.43
N LYS A 7 -12.44 -26.08 28.41
CA LYS A 7 -13.25 -25.97 27.19
C LYS A 7 -12.49 -25.10 26.18
N ALA A 8 -12.39 -25.52 24.92
CA ALA A 8 -11.75 -24.74 23.86
C ALA A 8 -12.35 -23.33 23.69
N ALA A 9 -13.64 -23.17 24.04
CA ALA A 9 -14.32 -21.86 24.09
C ALA A 9 -13.72 -20.87 25.10
N ASN A 10 -12.94 -21.34 26.08
CA ASN A 10 -12.27 -20.51 27.09
C ASN A 10 -10.80 -20.21 26.71
N LEU A 11 -10.33 -20.72 25.56
CA LEU A 11 -9.00 -20.44 25.06
C LEU A 11 -9.05 -19.20 24.17
N ILE A 12 -8.17 -18.24 24.41
CA ILE A 12 -7.98 -17.10 23.51
C ILE A 12 -7.19 -17.61 22.30
N PRO A 13 -7.69 -17.50 21.07
CA PRO A 13 -6.92 -17.86 19.89
C PRO A 13 -5.64 -17.03 19.86
N TYR A 14 -4.49 -17.68 19.87
CA TYR A 14 -3.22 -17.00 19.64
C TYR A 14 -3.13 -16.67 18.16
N LEU A 15 -3.36 -15.41 17.80
CA LEU A 15 -3.05 -14.91 16.48
C LEU A 15 -1.54 -14.71 16.40
N PRO A 16 -0.83 -15.43 15.51
CA PRO A 16 0.59 -15.22 15.33
C PRO A 16 0.85 -13.78 14.88
N LYS A 17 1.95 -13.18 15.37
CA LYS A 17 2.34 -11.79 15.07
C LYS A 17 2.78 -11.57 13.59
N TRP A 18 2.73 -12.60 12.76
CA TRP A 18 3.19 -12.58 11.38
C TRP A 18 1.98 -12.52 10.44
N GLN A 19 1.99 -11.58 9.51
CA GLN A 19 0.87 -11.35 8.59
C GLN A 19 0.91 -12.35 7.43
N ASN A 20 2.12 -12.70 6.98
CA ASN A 20 2.37 -13.79 6.04
C ASN A 20 2.88 -15.01 6.80
N LEU A 21 1.97 -15.91 7.16
CA LEU A 21 2.35 -17.14 7.84
C LEU A 21 3.12 -18.07 6.91
N PRO A 22 4.24 -18.66 7.36
CA PRO A 22 4.87 -19.76 6.64
C PRO A 22 3.85 -20.89 6.47
N THR A 23 3.47 -21.20 5.24
CA THR A 23 2.53 -22.29 4.93
C THR A 23 3.19 -23.67 4.98
N LYS A 24 4.52 -23.71 4.98
CA LYS A 24 5.32 -24.94 4.99
C LYS A 24 6.64 -24.73 5.73
N SER A 25 7.01 -25.70 6.56
CA SER A 25 8.34 -25.76 7.17
C SER A 25 9.37 -26.26 6.16
N ILE A 26 10.46 -25.50 5.97
CA ILE A 26 11.56 -25.85 5.07
C ILE A 26 12.88 -25.74 5.87
N ARG A 27 13.81 -26.70 5.67
CA ARG A 27 15.15 -26.63 6.28
C ARG A 27 16.03 -25.72 5.44
N VAL A 28 16.68 -24.76 6.08
CA VAL A 28 17.54 -23.76 5.43
C VAL A 28 18.93 -23.82 6.08
N PRO A 29 20.04 -23.75 5.32
CA PRO A 29 21.37 -23.62 5.90
C PRO A 29 21.49 -22.38 6.80
N GLU A 30 22.23 -22.49 7.89
CA GLU A 30 22.34 -21.45 8.92
C GLU A 30 22.81 -20.09 8.36
N VAL A 31 23.72 -20.12 7.39
CA VAL A 31 24.24 -18.93 6.70
C VAL A 31 23.16 -18.08 6.01
N PHE A 32 22.00 -18.66 5.70
CA PHE A 32 20.88 -17.96 5.06
C PHE A 32 19.79 -17.52 6.04
N VAL A 33 19.84 -17.93 7.31
CA VAL A 33 18.77 -17.64 8.29
C VAL A 33 18.50 -16.14 8.40
N GLN A 34 19.55 -15.32 8.50
CA GLN A 34 19.39 -13.87 8.61
C GLN A 34 18.77 -13.26 7.36
N LYS A 35 19.18 -13.69 6.15
CA LYS A 35 18.60 -13.21 4.89
C LYS A 35 17.13 -13.58 4.76
N VAL A 36 16.77 -14.81 5.13
CA VAL A 36 15.38 -15.29 5.10
C VAL A 36 14.52 -14.53 6.09
N LEU A 37 15.00 -14.31 7.32
CA LEU A 37 14.27 -13.53 8.33
C LEU A 37 14.13 -12.06 7.92
N GLN A 38 15.16 -11.46 7.34
CA GLN A 38 15.10 -10.10 6.85
C GLN A 38 14.09 -9.96 5.71
N TYR A 39 14.11 -10.88 4.75
CA TYR A 39 13.13 -10.92 3.68
C TYR A 39 11.70 -11.15 4.19
N ALA A 40 11.51 -12.08 5.12
CA ALA A 40 10.20 -12.33 5.72
C ALA A 40 9.68 -11.12 6.50
N ARG A 41 10.56 -10.42 7.23
CA ARG A 41 10.23 -9.14 7.89
C ARG A 41 9.95 -8.01 6.90
N GLN A 42 10.58 -7.99 5.73
CA GLN A 42 10.27 -7.04 4.66
C GLN A 42 8.90 -7.33 4.05
N LEU A 43 8.54 -8.61 3.88
CA LEU A 43 7.20 -9.02 3.45
C LEU A 43 6.13 -8.67 4.50
N ASP A 44 6.47 -8.81 5.78
CA ASP A 44 5.60 -8.45 6.91
C ASP A 44 5.68 -6.96 7.29
N ALA A 45 6.58 -6.19 6.70
CA ALA A 45 6.61 -4.75 6.89
C ALA A 45 5.31 -4.19 6.33
N GLN A 46 4.39 -3.85 7.23
CA GLN A 46 3.03 -3.45 6.87
C GLN A 46 3.10 -2.30 5.89
N LYS A 47 2.66 -2.56 4.66
CA LYS A 47 2.24 -1.50 3.78
C LYS A 47 1.05 -0.82 4.45
N PRO A 48 1.05 0.51 4.59
CA PRO A 48 -0.06 1.22 5.22
C PRO A 48 -1.38 0.87 4.53
N ASP A 49 -2.44 0.70 5.33
CA ASP A 49 -3.77 0.32 4.83
C ASP A 49 -4.30 1.33 3.82
N LYS A 50 -4.01 2.61 4.06
CA LYS A 50 -4.29 3.72 3.15
C LYS A 50 -3.00 4.19 2.51
N ARG A 51 -2.85 3.97 1.21
CA ARG A 51 -1.65 4.34 0.49
C ARG A 51 -1.89 4.63 -0.98
N ILE A 52 -0.98 5.41 -1.53
CA ILE A 52 -0.92 5.73 -2.96
C ILE A 52 0.37 5.15 -3.50
N GLU A 53 0.23 4.32 -4.53
CA GLU A 53 1.33 3.65 -5.20
C GLU A 53 1.42 4.03 -6.69
N ILE A 54 2.61 3.97 -7.28
CA ILE A 54 2.77 4.01 -8.74
C ILE A 54 3.04 2.59 -9.26
N ARG A 55 2.16 2.13 -10.16
CA ARG A 55 2.34 0.89 -10.90
C ARG A 55 2.93 1.18 -12.27
N GLN A 56 4.25 1.02 -12.37
CA GLN A 56 5.02 1.32 -13.59
C GLN A 56 4.63 0.42 -14.77
N ASP A 57 4.30 -0.84 -14.50
CA ASP A 57 3.85 -1.83 -15.49
C ASP A 57 2.54 -1.42 -16.18
N HIS A 58 1.71 -0.63 -15.51
CA HIS A 58 0.44 -0.14 -16.03
C HIS A 58 0.39 1.38 -16.24
N ASN A 59 1.51 2.07 -16.02
CA ASN A 59 1.60 3.52 -16.05
C ASN A 59 0.46 4.22 -15.28
N ALA A 60 0.16 3.72 -14.07
CA ALA A 60 -1.02 4.12 -13.31
C ALA A 60 -0.70 4.53 -11.87
N VAL A 61 -1.47 5.47 -11.35
CA VAL A 61 -1.53 5.79 -9.91
C VAL A 61 -2.59 4.89 -9.28
N VAL A 62 -2.22 4.22 -8.21
CA VAL A 62 -3.09 3.26 -7.51
C VAL A 62 -3.33 3.75 -6.10
N VAL A 63 -4.61 3.93 -5.75
CA VAL A 63 -5.05 4.27 -4.41
C VAL A 63 -5.62 3.03 -3.76
N ILE A 64 -5.08 2.68 -2.60
CA ILE A 64 -5.44 1.51 -1.82
C ILE A 64 -5.95 2.01 -0.48
N GLY A 65 -7.08 1.48 -0.05
CA GLY A 65 -7.71 1.80 1.22
C GLY A 65 -8.49 0.59 1.75
N PRO A 66 -8.71 0.52 3.07
CA PRO A 66 -9.53 -0.54 3.64
C PRO A 66 -10.98 -0.42 3.17
N TYR A 67 -11.73 -1.52 3.26
CA TYR A 67 -13.15 -1.52 2.98
C TYR A 67 -13.87 -0.47 3.83
N ASP A 68 -14.52 0.49 3.17
CA ASP A 68 -15.34 1.50 3.83
C ASP A 68 -16.82 1.14 3.68
N PRO A 69 -17.50 0.69 4.76
CA PRO A 69 -18.91 0.34 4.72
C PRO A 69 -19.84 1.55 4.49
N ARG A 70 -19.36 2.77 4.76
CA ARG A 70 -20.14 4.00 4.52
C ARG A 70 -20.06 4.49 3.08
N GLY A 71 -19.17 3.92 2.26
CA GLY A 71 -19.04 4.32 0.87
C GLY A 71 -18.27 5.62 0.65
N SER A 72 -17.82 6.31 1.70
CA SER A 72 -17.22 7.65 1.61
C SER A 72 -15.91 7.64 0.84
N PHE A 73 -15.10 6.59 1.03
CA PHE A 73 -13.86 6.39 0.29
C PHE A 73 -14.12 6.17 -1.20
N GLN A 74 -15.14 5.37 -1.54
CA GLN A 74 -15.54 5.06 -2.92
C GLN A 74 -16.13 6.30 -3.61
N ILE A 75 -16.89 7.13 -2.88
CA ILE A 75 -17.41 8.40 -3.38
C ILE A 75 -16.25 9.35 -3.71
N LYS A 76 -15.28 9.52 -2.81
CA LYS A 76 -14.06 10.30 -3.09
C LYS A 76 -13.28 9.73 -4.27
N ALA A 77 -13.11 8.42 -4.34
CA ALA A 77 -12.37 7.78 -5.42
C ALA A 77 -13.02 8.01 -6.80
N ARG A 78 -14.34 8.05 -6.85
CA ARG A 78 -15.12 8.29 -8.07
C ARG A 78 -15.22 9.76 -8.46
N SER A 79 -14.83 10.71 -7.60
CA SER A 79 -14.88 12.14 -7.93
C SER A 79 -13.77 12.60 -8.86
N ILE A 80 -12.68 11.82 -8.96
CA ILE A 80 -11.56 12.08 -9.87
C ILE A 80 -11.84 11.42 -11.20
N GLU A 81 -11.73 12.16 -12.31
CA GLU A 81 -11.97 11.60 -13.64
C GLU A 81 -10.96 10.51 -14.05
N GLY A 82 -11.38 9.60 -14.92
CA GLY A 82 -10.52 8.52 -15.44
C GLY A 82 -10.34 7.33 -14.49
N TRP A 83 -11.08 7.29 -13.38
CA TRP A 83 -11.00 6.22 -12.40
C TRP A 83 -11.36 4.84 -12.98
N ARG A 84 -10.69 3.80 -12.47
CA ARG A 84 -11.00 2.37 -12.70
C ARG A 84 -10.85 1.60 -11.40
N PHE A 85 -11.84 0.78 -11.05
CA PHE A 85 -11.73 -0.09 -9.87
C PHE A 85 -11.24 -1.48 -10.28
N HIS A 86 -10.13 -1.92 -9.69
CA HIS A 86 -9.57 -3.25 -9.91
C HIS A 86 -10.01 -4.19 -8.79
N ARG A 87 -10.77 -5.22 -9.15
CA ARG A 87 -11.39 -6.15 -8.20
C ARG A 87 -10.39 -7.09 -7.53
N GLU A 88 -9.38 -7.56 -8.27
CA GLU A 88 -8.39 -8.51 -7.75
C GLU A 88 -7.50 -7.92 -6.67
N SER A 89 -7.17 -6.63 -6.79
CA SER A 89 -6.32 -5.89 -5.87
C SER A 89 -7.11 -4.94 -4.96
N GLU A 90 -8.44 -4.95 -5.07
CA GLU A 90 -9.38 -4.08 -4.35
C GLU A 90 -8.93 -2.61 -4.31
N SER A 91 -8.50 -2.07 -5.45
CA SER A 91 -7.83 -0.77 -5.53
C SER A 91 -8.37 0.12 -6.65
N TRP A 92 -8.20 1.43 -6.49
CA TRP A 92 -8.66 2.44 -7.44
C TRP A 92 -7.50 2.96 -8.27
N TRP A 93 -7.62 2.90 -9.58
CA TRP A 93 -6.56 3.19 -10.53
C TRP A 93 -6.90 4.43 -11.33
N TYR A 94 -5.87 5.23 -11.60
CA TYR A 94 -5.95 6.50 -12.30
C TYR A 94 -4.79 6.64 -13.28
N PRO A 95 -4.95 7.41 -14.36
CA PRO A 95 -3.85 7.80 -15.24
C PRO A 95 -2.71 8.49 -14.47
N LEU A 96 -1.46 8.31 -14.91
CA LEU A 96 -0.30 8.89 -14.22
C LEU A 96 -0.38 10.42 -14.09
N GLU A 97 -0.88 11.11 -15.12
CA GLU A 97 -1.12 12.57 -15.09
C GLU A 97 -2.04 13.04 -13.96
N LYS A 98 -2.87 12.17 -13.37
CA LYS A 98 -3.79 12.51 -12.27
C LYS A 98 -3.14 12.46 -10.89
N ILE A 99 -1.84 12.20 -10.77
CA ILE A 99 -1.17 12.01 -9.48
C ILE A 99 -1.33 13.20 -8.52
N GLU A 100 -1.26 14.45 -8.99
CA GLU A 100 -1.43 15.62 -8.13
C GLU A 100 -2.86 15.74 -7.59
N GLU A 101 -3.85 15.45 -8.43
CA GLU A 101 -5.27 15.45 -8.05
C GLU A 101 -5.57 14.33 -7.04
N VAL A 102 -5.05 13.14 -7.30
CA VAL A 102 -5.17 11.98 -6.39
C VAL A 102 -4.58 12.28 -5.01
N VAL A 103 -3.37 12.86 -4.96
CA VAL A 103 -2.72 13.21 -3.69
C VAL A 103 -3.47 14.31 -2.94
N ALA A 104 -4.07 15.25 -3.66
CA ALA A 104 -4.87 16.31 -3.06
C ALA A 104 -6.20 15.78 -2.47
N VAL A 105 -6.84 14.79 -3.10
CA VAL A 105 -8.10 14.19 -2.64
C VAL A 105 -7.89 13.19 -1.50
N PHE A 106 -6.74 12.53 -1.46
CA PHE A 106 -6.38 11.52 -0.45
C PHE A 106 -5.15 11.93 0.38
N PRO A 107 -5.21 13.06 1.11
CA PRO A 107 -4.08 13.51 1.94
C PRO A 107 -3.78 12.57 3.10
N GLU A 108 -4.74 11.72 3.50
CA GLU A 108 -4.56 10.72 4.55
C GLU A 108 -3.76 9.49 4.10
N CYS A 109 -3.57 9.29 2.79
CA CYS A 109 -2.87 8.13 2.26
C CYS A 109 -1.35 8.34 2.31
N VAL A 110 -0.64 7.30 2.74
CA VAL A 110 0.82 7.30 2.71
C VAL A 110 1.31 7.12 1.28
N LEU A 111 2.22 7.98 0.83
CA LEU A 111 2.84 7.86 -0.49
C LEU A 111 3.95 6.81 -0.47
N ASP A 112 3.94 5.91 -1.45
CA ASP A 112 5.11 5.08 -1.71
C ASP A 112 6.30 5.93 -2.23
N GLU A 113 7.49 5.36 -2.22
CA GLU A 113 8.72 6.06 -2.65
C GLU A 113 8.70 6.50 -4.11
N ASN A 114 8.09 5.71 -5.01
CA ASN A 114 7.94 6.07 -6.42
C ASN A 114 6.96 7.23 -6.60
N ALA A 115 5.85 7.23 -5.86
CA ALA A 115 4.86 8.29 -5.82
C ALA A 115 5.48 9.60 -5.32
N LYS A 116 6.27 9.54 -4.24
CA LYS A 116 7.05 10.69 -3.75
C LYS A 116 8.00 11.21 -4.83
N ALA A 117 8.76 10.33 -5.46
CA ALA A 117 9.72 10.71 -6.50
C ALA A 117 9.04 11.36 -7.72
N ALA A 118 7.92 10.81 -8.18
CA ALA A 118 7.15 11.36 -9.30
C ALA A 118 6.62 12.77 -9.01
N ILE A 119 6.07 12.99 -7.81
CA ILE A 119 5.58 14.31 -7.40
C ILE A 119 6.74 15.31 -7.32
N ALA A 120 7.88 14.92 -6.74
CA ALA A 120 9.05 15.78 -6.66
C ALA A 120 9.54 16.19 -8.05
N LEU A 121 9.56 15.25 -9.00
CA LEU A 121 9.98 15.50 -10.38
C LEU A 121 9.00 16.41 -11.14
N ILE A 122 7.69 16.24 -10.93
CA ILE A 122 6.66 17.12 -11.50
C ILE A 122 6.83 18.56 -10.98
N LYS A 123 7.04 18.71 -9.67
CA LYS A 123 7.28 20.02 -9.05
C LYS A 123 8.55 20.68 -9.58
N ALA A 124 9.64 19.93 -9.71
CA ALA A 124 10.89 20.44 -10.26
C ALA A 124 10.73 20.89 -11.72
N LYS A 125 10.02 20.12 -12.56
CA LYS A 125 9.72 20.50 -13.95
C LYS A 125 8.90 21.78 -14.04
N LYS A 126 7.89 21.95 -13.18
CA LYS A 126 7.08 23.17 -13.13
C LYS A 126 7.90 24.39 -12.70
N ALA A 127 8.76 24.25 -11.69
CA ALA A 127 9.63 25.32 -11.24
C ALA A 127 10.61 25.77 -12.33
N LEU A 128 11.22 24.81 -13.04
CA LEU A 128 12.13 25.09 -14.14
C LEU A 128 11.41 25.78 -15.31
N ARG A 129 10.17 25.36 -15.63
CA ARG A 129 9.35 26.01 -16.65
C ARG A 129 9.07 27.48 -16.31
N TRP A 130 8.71 27.77 -15.06
CA TRP A 130 8.46 29.15 -14.61
C TRP A 130 9.71 30.04 -14.74
N GLN A 131 10.89 29.52 -14.39
CA GLN A 131 12.15 30.25 -14.57
C GLN A 131 12.49 30.54 -16.04
N LEU A 132 12.12 29.66 -16.96
CA LEU A 132 12.30 29.86 -18.41
C LEU A 132 11.30 30.88 -18.98
N ASP A 133 10.07 30.91 -18.46
CA ASP A 133 9.05 31.87 -18.86
C ASP A 133 9.37 33.29 -18.35
N ASP A 134 10.05 33.42 -17.19
CA ASP A 134 10.51 34.71 -16.64
C ASP A 134 11.75 35.30 -17.35
N LEU A 135 12.47 34.50 -18.15
CA LEU A 135 13.67 34.91 -18.89
C LEU A 135 13.39 35.33 -20.35
N ASN A 136 12.16 35.12 -20.84
CA ASN A 136 11.70 35.49 -22.18
C ASN A 136 10.74 36.68 -22.13
#